data_AF-A0A534VFK4-F1
#
_entry.id   AF-A0A534VFK4-F1
#
_cell.length_a   1.000
_cell.length_b   1.000
_cell.length_c   1.000
_cell.angle_alpha   90.00
_cell.angle_beta   90.00
_cell.angle_gamma   90.00
#
_symmetry.space_group_name_H-M   'P 1'
#
loop_
_entity.id
_entity.type
_entity.pdbx_description
1 polymer ?
#
loop_
_entity_poly.entity_id
_entity_poly.type
_entity_poly.pdbx_seq_one_letter_code
_entity_poly.pdbx_strand_id
1 'polypeptide(L)'
;MVTGKVDLFHKPPPLHLQATRQKISLTKKIAAPKLISHKPARRILTMISRFLVIGLICAATFGAKPSFAAPDEYDDSQSNPFRIAAYLMYPVGWLAEWIVFRPFHFMVSATEPQEAFFGHRPHPPVLAEPQPWHDYGPAQRTPLKQTTMQSQAPALLAPQETVKVVEVPVEKIVVKEVPRVVEVEKIIFPAVAFRFDSADLTELGKGQVYLAAQRLKEKADLTVVIEGHTDTVGNGDYNQRLGQRRAETVMSELSAQGIDRGRMSAAS
;
A
#
# COMPACT_ATOMS: atom_id res chain seq x y z
N MET A 1 41.98 92.95 -96.33
CA MET A 1 43.03 92.70 -95.32
C MET A 1 42.47 91.64 -94.37
N VAL A 2 42.95 90.41 -94.23
CA VAL A 2 44.08 89.66 -94.77
C VAL A 2 43.62 88.19 -94.86
N THR A 3 43.89 87.57 -96.01
CA THR A 3 43.96 86.15 -96.43
C THR A 3 43.74 85.03 -95.40
N GLY A 4 43.07 83.90 -95.66
CA GLY A 4 42.59 83.30 -96.90
C GLY A 4 43.21 81.92 -97.19
N LYS A 5 42.52 80.84 -96.73
CA LYS A 5 42.29 79.53 -97.38
C LYS A 5 43.46 78.55 -97.66
N VAL A 6 43.12 77.25 -97.50
CA VAL A 6 43.38 76.08 -98.38
C VAL A 6 43.90 74.84 -97.64
N ASP A 7 42.97 73.90 -97.44
CA ASP A 7 42.96 72.44 -97.70
C ASP A 7 44.26 71.64 -97.77
N LEU A 8 44.23 70.44 -97.15
CA LEU A 8 44.80 69.22 -97.72
C LEU A 8 44.18 67.95 -97.12
N PHE A 9 43.22 67.41 -97.86
CA PHE A 9 42.75 66.03 -97.84
C PHE A 9 43.85 65.11 -98.40
N HIS A 10 44.09 63.94 -97.80
CA HIS A 10 44.43 62.73 -98.56
C HIS A 10 44.06 61.45 -97.78
N LYS A 11 43.23 60.64 -98.44
CA LYS A 11 42.75 59.30 -98.05
C LYS A 11 43.49 58.26 -98.91
N PRO A 12 43.76 57.05 -98.41
CA PRO A 12 43.93 55.85 -99.25
C PRO A 12 42.89 54.73 -98.93
N PRO A 13 42.74 53.66 -99.75
CA PRO A 13 41.46 53.16 -100.28
C PRO A 13 40.88 51.88 -99.59
N PRO A 14 39.79 51.26 -100.11
CA PRO A 14 38.85 50.42 -99.34
C PRO A 14 38.91 48.89 -99.59
N LEU A 15 37.98 48.18 -98.91
CA LEU A 15 37.47 46.80 -99.15
C LEU A 15 38.35 45.68 -98.53
N HIS A 16 37.82 44.63 -97.88
CA HIS A 16 36.71 43.77 -98.28
C HIS A 16 36.00 43.10 -97.09
N LEU A 17 34.68 42.96 -97.20
CA LEU A 17 33.84 42.02 -96.44
C LEU A 17 34.36 40.57 -96.59
N GLN A 18 34.55 39.88 -95.46
CA GLN A 18 34.19 38.46 -95.36
C GLN A 18 33.52 38.21 -94.01
N ALA A 19 32.23 37.89 -94.07
CA ALA A 19 31.45 37.40 -92.94
C ALA A 19 31.72 35.91 -92.76
N THR A 20 32.43 35.53 -91.70
CA THR A 20 32.55 34.14 -91.24
C THR A 20 31.57 33.91 -90.09
N ARG A 21 30.44 33.27 -90.38
CA ARG A 21 29.53 32.71 -89.38
C ARG A 21 30.26 31.62 -88.58
N GLN A 22 30.57 31.86 -87.31
CA GLN A 22 30.94 30.80 -86.38
C GLN A 22 29.78 30.56 -85.41
N LYS A 23 29.06 29.47 -85.67
CA LYS A 23 27.93 28.98 -84.88
C LYS A 23 28.50 28.27 -83.65
N ILE A 24 28.78 29.00 -82.58
CA ILE A 24 29.28 28.42 -81.33
C ILE A 24 28.07 27.86 -80.56
N SER A 25 27.82 26.57 -80.72
CA SER A 25 26.89 25.79 -79.90
C SER A 25 27.52 25.52 -78.53
N LEU A 26 27.16 26.34 -77.54
CA LEU A 26 27.43 26.09 -76.12
C LEU A 26 26.49 24.99 -75.60
N THR A 27 26.87 23.73 -75.75
CA THR A 27 26.23 22.62 -75.01
C THR A 27 26.92 22.46 -73.66
N LYS A 28 26.47 23.24 -72.67
CA LYS A 28 26.83 23.00 -71.27
C LYS A 28 26.24 21.65 -70.86
N LYS A 29 27.10 20.64 -70.69
CA LYS A 29 26.76 19.33 -70.15
C LYS A 29 26.38 19.52 -68.67
N ILE A 30 25.09 19.78 -68.42
CA ILE A 30 24.55 19.88 -67.06
C ILE A 30 24.58 18.47 -66.48
N ALA A 31 25.57 18.18 -65.65
CA ALA A 31 25.56 17.01 -64.80
C ALA A 31 24.33 17.11 -63.89
N ALA A 32 23.42 16.13 -63.98
CA ALA A 32 22.25 16.07 -63.12
C ALA A 32 22.70 16.07 -61.65
N PRO A 33 22.08 16.88 -60.76
CA PRO A 33 22.37 16.82 -59.35
C PRO A 33 21.98 15.43 -58.85
N LYS A 34 22.94 14.73 -58.26
CA LYS A 34 22.73 13.46 -57.56
C LYS A 34 21.66 13.71 -56.50
N LEU A 35 20.44 13.20 -56.70
CA LEU A 35 19.35 13.32 -55.75
C LEU A 35 19.81 12.77 -54.41
N ILE A 36 20.09 13.67 -53.47
CA ILE A 36 20.30 13.34 -52.07
C ILE A 36 18.95 12.81 -51.58
N SER A 37 18.90 11.50 -51.42
CA SER A 37 17.75 10.78 -50.88
C SER A 37 17.39 11.38 -49.51
N HIS A 38 16.34 12.22 -49.46
CA HIS A 38 15.71 12.68 -48.22
C HIS A 38 15.02 11.51 -47.49
N LYS A 39 15.81 10.57 -46.96
CA LYS A 39 15.35 9.52 -46.05
C LYS A 39 15.08 9.98 -44.60
N PRO A 40 15.57 11.12 -44.05
CA PRO A 40 15.25 11.46 -42.67
C PRO A 40 13.81 11.96 -42.51
N ALA A 41 13.24 12.62 -43.53
CA ALA A 41 11.89 13.19 -43.45
C ALA A 41 10.80 12.12 -43.31
N ARG A 42 10.92 10.98 -44.01
CA ARG A 42 9.96 9.86 -43.87
C ARG A 42 10.09 9.17 -42.50
N ARG A 43 11.30 9.08 -41.93
CA ARG A 43 11.50 8.53 -40.58
C ARG A 43 10.93 9.45 -39.50
N ILE A 44 11.17 10.75 -39.59
CA ILE A 44 10.62 11.72 -38.63
C ILE A 44 9.09 11.77 -38.75
N LEU A 45 8.54 11.79 -39.96
CA LEU A 45 7.09 11.82 -40.18
C LEU A 45 6.39 10.54 -39.70
N THR A 46 7.02 9.37 -39.88
CA THR A 46 6.50 8.10 -39.34
C THR A 46 6.63 7.99 -37.83
N MET A 47 7.66 8.59 -37.21
CA MET A 47 7.75 8.67 -35.75
C MET A 47 6.70 9.61 -35.17
N ILE A 48 6.51 10.80 -35.74
CA ILE A 48 5.48 11.75 -35.30
C ILE A 48 4.08 11.14 -35.45
N SER A 49 3.81 10.46 -36.57
CA SER A 49 2.55 9.72 -36.78
C SER A 49 2.33 8.62 -35.76
N ARG A 50 3.36 7.86 -35.38
CA ARG A 50 3.28 6.82 -34.34
C ARG A 50 3.01 7.41 -32.95
N PHE A 51 3.65 8.52 -32.60
CA PHE A 51 3.36 9.20 -31.34
C PHE A 51 1.94 9.79 -31.30
N LEU A 52 1.44 10.29 -32.42
CA LEU A 52 0.07 10.81 -32.52
C LEU A 52 -0.97 9.68 -32.41
N VAL A 53 -0.70 8.51 -33.03
CA VAL A 53 -1.56 7.32 -32.90
C VAL A 53 -1.51 6.75 -31.48
N ILE A 54 -0.33 6.67 -30.84
CA ILE A 54 -0.21 6.23 -29.44
C ILE A 54 -0.90 7.24 -28.51
N GLY A 55 -0.77 8.54 -28.75
CA GLY A 55 -1.47 9.58 -28.00
C GLY A 55 -2.99 9.48 -28.15
N LEU A 56 -3.49 9.16 -29.34
CA LEU A 56 -4.91 8.95 -29.60
C LEU A 56 -5.43 7.66 -28.95
N ILE A 57 -4.63 6.59 -28.94
CA ILE A 57 -4.97 5.34 -28.24
C ILE A 57 -4.97 5.56 -26.71
N CYS A 58 -3.98 6.28 -26.17
CA CYS A 58 -3.97 6.67 -24.75
C CYS A 58 -5.14 7.59 -24.39
N ALA A 59 -5.52 8.52 -25.26
CA ALA A 59 -6.69 9.37 -25.04
C ALA A 59 -8.00 8.57 -25.11
N ALA A 60 -8.08 7.54 -25.95
CA ALA A 60 -9.23 6.66 -26.02
C ALA A 60 -9.32 5.69 -24.82
N THR A 61 -8.19 5.26 -24.25
CA THR A 61 -8.17 4.40 -23.05
C THR A 61 -8.30 5.19 -21.73
N PHE A 62 -7.85 6.44 -21.67
CA PHE A 62 -8.10 7.33 -20.52
C PHE A 62 -9.45 8.06 -20.59
N GLY A 63 -10.06 8.19 -21.78
CA GLY A 63 -11.37 8.81 -21.96
C GLY A 63 -12.55 7.87 -21.70
N ALA A 64 -12.33 6.55 -21.75
CA ALA A 64 -13.28 5.57 -21.26
C ALA A 64 -13.26 5.61 -19.74
N LYS A 65 -14.18 6.37 -19.14
CA LYS A 65 -14.52 6.24 -17.72
C LYS A 65 -14.79 4.75 -17.48
N PRO A 66 -13.98 4.03 -16.70
CA PRO A 66 -14.35 2.69 -16.36
C PRO A 66 -15.62 2.81 -15.52
N SER A 67 -16.68 2.08 -15.89
CA SER A 67 -17.89 1.95 -15.08
C SER A 67 -17.63 1.12 -13.80
N PHE A 68 -16.48 1.33 -13.15
CA PHE A 68 -16.35 1.05 -11.73
C PHE A 68 -17.31 1.99 -11.02
N ALA A 69 -17.99 1.44 -10.00
CA ALA A 69 -19.04 2.06 -9.20
C ALA A 69 -18.90 3.59 -9.13
N ALA A 70 -20.01 4.29 -9.39
CA ALA A 70 -20.07 5.74 -9.23
C ALA A 70 -19.38 6.08 -7.89
N PRO A 71 -18.30 6.90 -7.90
CA PRO A 71 -17.74 7.38 -6.64
C PRO A 71 -18.89 8.04 -5.90
N ASP A 72 -19.11 7.64 -4.64
CA ASP A 72 -20.16 8.12 -3.75
C ASP A 72 -20.61 9.51 -4.19
N GLU A 73 -21.78 9.60 -4.81
CA GLU A 73 -22.30 10.86 -5.30
C GLU A 73 -22.34 11.79 -4.09
N TYR A 74 -21.48 12.82 -4.11
CA TYR A 74 -21.20 13.62 -2.93
C TYR A 74 -22.50 14.27 -2.48
N ASP A 75 -23.08 13.73 -1.41
CA ASP A 75 -24.31 14.23 -0.83
C ASP A 75 -24.01 15.56 -0.13
N ASP A 76 -24.14 16.65 -0.89
CA ASP A 76 -23.97 18.03 -0.43
C ASP A 76 -24.85 18.36 0.79
N SER A 77 -25.89 17.56 1.07
CA SER A 77 -26.78 17.74 2.22
C SER A 77 -26.14 17.33 3.56
N GLN A 78 -25.03 16.59 3.55
CA GLN A 78 -24.32 16.11 4.74
C GLN A 78 -22.93 16.78 4.94
N SER A 79 -22.77 18.01 4.48
CA SER A 79 -21.56 18.79 4.72
C SER A 79 -21.37 19.07 6.22
N ASN A 80 -20.48 18.32 6.88
CA ASN A 80 -20.09 18.60 8.25
C ASN A 80 -19.06 19.75 8.27
N PRO A 81 -19.28 20.85 9.03
CA PRO A 81 -18.35 21.98 9.08
C PRO A 81 -16.94 21.59 9.52
N PHE A 82 -16.80 20.57 10.38
CA PHE A 82 -15.50 20.06 10.80
C PHE A 82 -14.75 19.35 9.66
N ARG A 83 -15.46 18.73 8.72
CA ARG A 83 -14.84 18.08 7.56
C ARG A 83 -14.28 19.11 6.59
N ILE A 84 -14.99 20.22 6.38
CA ILE A 84 -14.51 21.35 5.57
C ILE A 84 -13.27 21.97 6.23
N ALA A 85 -13.32 22.19 7.55
CA ALA A 85 -12.16 22.68 8.31
C ALA A 85 -10.96 21.72 8.19
N ALA A 86 -11.18 20.40 8.26
CA ALA A 86 -10.14 19.41 8.08
C ALA A 86 -9.49 19.47 6.69
N TYR A 87 -10.28 19.63 5.62
CA TYR A 87 -9.73 19.79 4.27
C TYR A 87 -8.96 21.10 4.09
N LEU A 88 -9.38 22.19 4.74
CA LEU A 88 -8.64 23.46 4.75
C LEU A 88 -7.32 23.35 5.52
N MET A 89 -7.29 22.57 6.61
CA MET A 89 -6.08 22.32 7.40
C MET A 89 -5.15 21.25 6.82
N TYR A 90 -5.66 20.36 5.96
CA TYR A 90 -4.88 19.28 5.36
C TYR A 90 -3.54 19.74 4.71
N PRO A 91 -3.50 20.78 3.86
CA PRO A 91 -2.22 21.25 3.29
C PRO A 91 -1.26 21.78 4.35
N VAL A 92 -1.77 22.39 5.43
CA VAL A 92 -0.95 22.90 6.54
C VAL A 92 -0.35 21.74 7.34
N GLY A 93 -1.14 20.71 7.63
CA GLY A 93 -0.68 19.50 8.32
C GLY A 93 0.39 18.76 7.53
N TRP A 94 0.20 18.61 6.22
CA TRP A 94 1.21 18.03 5.32
C TRP A 94 2.51 18.84 5.32
N LEU A 95 2.43 20.16 5.30
CA LEU A 95 3.62 21.02 5.34
C LEU A 95 4.34 20.94 6.69
N ALA A 96 3.60 20.90 7.81
CA ALA A 96 4.15 20.74 9.14
C ALA A 96 4.89 19.39 9.30
N GLU A 97 4.33 18.31 8.77
CA GLU A 97 4.98 17.00 8.71
C GLU A 97 6.36 17.10 8.04
N TRP A 98 6.44 17.72 6.87
CA TRP A 98 7.69 17.84 6.11
C TRP A 98 8.72 18.79 6.71
N ILE A 99 8.28 19.90 7.32
CA ILE A 99 9.19 20.94 7.82
C ILE A 99 9.65 20.67 9.25
N VAL A 100 8.77 20.12 10.10
CA VAL A 100 9.06 19.95 11.53
C VAL A 100 9.29 18.48 11.87
N PHE A 101 8.33 17.62 11.54
CA PHE A 101 8.36 16.23 12.03
C PHE A 101 9.37 15.35 11.29
N ARG A 102 9.57 15.52 9.98
CA ARG A 102 10.53 14.72 9.22
C ARG A 102 11.99 14.94 9.63
N PRO A 103 12.49 16.18 9.77
CA PRO A 103 13.85 16.41 10.28
C PRO A 103 14.01 15.94 11.73
N PHE A 104 13.00 16.15 12.57
CA PHE A 104 13.03 15.69 13.96
C PHE A 104 13.07 14.15 14.06
N HIS A 105 12.27 13.45 13.25
CA HIS A 105 12.30 11.99 13.19
C HIS A 105 13.66 11.47 12.70
N PHE A 106 14.33 12.17 11.77
CA PHE A 106 15.69 11.82 11.36
C PHE A 106 16.74 12.08 12.47
N MET A 107 16.54 13.10 13.30
CA MET A 107 17.43 13.43 14.41
C MET A 107 17.29 12.48 15.61
N VAL A 108 16.12 11.86 15.77
CA VAL A 108 15.84 10.87 16.83
C VAL A 108 15.96 9.44 16.30
N SER A 109 15.96 9.23 14.99
CA SER A 109 16.24 7.91 14.43
C SER A 109 17.67 7.53 14.73
N ALA A 110 17.86 6.45 15.47
CA ALA A 110 19.16 5.88 15.81
C ALA A 110 19.93 5.40 14.55
N THR A 111 20.41 6.34 13.75
CA THR A 111 21.33 6.06 12.65
C THR A 111 22.71 5.78 13.24
N GLU A 112 23.50 4.91 12.61
CA GLU A 112 24.84 4.53 13.09
C GLU A 112 25.71 5.71 13.59
N PRO A 113 25.81 6.85 12.87
CA PRO A 113 26.58 7.99 13.37
C PRO A 113 25.95 8.71 14.57
N GLN A 114 24.61 8.67 14.73
CA GLN A 114 23.91 9.28 15.86
C GLN A 114 23.96 8.41 17.12
N GLU A 115 23.90 7.07 16.97
CA GLU A 115 24.08 6.13 18.07
C GLU A 115 25.43 6.35 18.77
N ALA A 116 26.49 6.58 18.00
CA ALA A 116 27.82 6.91 18.52
C ALA A 116 27.86 8.22 19.31
N PHE A 117 27.08 9.23 18.90
CA PHE A 117 26.96 10.51 19.63
C PHE A 117 26.25 10.34 20.98
N PHE A 118 25.26 9.45 21.06
CA PHE A 118 24.56 9.11 22.30
C PHE A 118 25.25 8.01 23.14
N GLY A 119 26.43 7.54 22.72
CA GLY A 119 27.22 6.55 23.45
C GLY A 119 26.72 5.11 23.32
N HIS A 120 25.78 4.85 22.41
CA HIS A 120 25.39 3.49 22.05
C HIS A 120 26.42 2.93 21.06
N ARG A 121 27.12 1.86 21.49
CA ARG A 121 27.88 1.03 20.56
C ARG A 121 26.97 -0.12 20.12
N PRO A 122 26.90 -0.45 18.82
CA PRO A 122 26.23 -1.66 18.39
C PRO A 122 26.82 -2.84 19.16
N HIS A 123 26.02 -3.54 19.96
CA HIS A 123 26.47 -4.77 20.58
C HIS A 123 26.36 -5.89 19.54
N PRO A 124 27.35 -6.79 19.43
CA PRO A 124 27.17 -7.95 18.58
C PRO A 124 25.91 -8.71 19.01
N PRO A 125 25.14 -9.30 18.08
CA PRO A 125 24.10 -10.25 18.44
C PRO A 125 24.69 -11.27 19.42
N VAL A 126 23.95 -11.64 20.46
CA VAL A 126 24.42 -12.54 21.55
C VAL A 126 24.99 -13.87 21.02
N LEU A 127 24.67 -14.23 19.77
CA LEU A 127 25.06 -15.47 19.09
C LEU A 127 25.88 -15.26 17.80
N ALA A 128 26.30 -14.04 17.46
CA ALA A 128 27.11 -13.81 16.27
C ALA A 128 28.61 -13.76 16.63
N GLU A 129 29.42 -14.52 15.90
CA GLU A 129 30.87 -14.34 15.91
C GLU A 129 31.21 -12.88 15.56
N PRO A 130 32.28 -12.30 16.17
CA PRO A 130 32.65 -10.92 15.91
C PRO A 130 32.89 -10.71 14.41
N GLN A 131 32.11 -9.81 13.81
CA GLN A 131 32.25 -9.47 12.40
C GLN A 131 33.61 -8.78 12.17
N PRO A 132 34.40 -9.17 11.16
CA PRO A 132 35.82 -8.79 11.05
C PRO A 132 36.05 -7.30 10.81
N TRP A 133 35.01 -6.53 10.49
CA TRP A 133 35.09 -5.09 10.22
C TRP A 133 34.80 -4.21 11.43
N HIS A 134 34.37 -4.73 12.57
CA HIS A 134 33.97 -3.90 13.72
C HIS A 134 34.63 -4.38 15.01
N ASP A 135 35.46 -3.52 15.58
CA ASP A 135 36.05 -3.71 16.91
C ASP A 135 35.07 -3.22 17.97
N TYR A 136 34.37 -4.16 18.60
CA TYR A 136 33.33 -3.87 19.59
C TYR A 136 33.89 -3.66 21.01
N GLY A 137 35.22 -3.66 21.19
CA GLY A 137 35.85 -3.57 22.51
C GLY A 137 35.61 -4.82 23.37
N PRO A 138 36.29 -4.92 24.53
CA PRO A 138 36.19 -6.10 25.38
C PRO A 138 34.78 -6.23 25.99
N ALA A 139 34.14 -7.38 25.79
CA ALA A 139 32.84 -7.69 26.39
C ALA A 139 32.91 -7.60 27.92
N GLN A 140 32.22 -6.62 28.51
CA GLN A 140 32.06 -6.53 29.96
C GLN A 140 31.08 -7.61 30.41
N ARG A 141 31.60 -8.67 31.05
CA ARG A 141 30.77 -9.70 31.67
C ARG A 141 30.15 -9.11 32.93
N THR A 142 28.88 -8.72 32.88
CA THR A 142 28.11 -8.45 34.09
C THR A 142 27.91 -9.79 34.81
N PRO A 143 28.29 -9.93 36.11
CA PRO A 143 28.08 -11.17 36.80
C PRO A 143 26.59 -11.45 36.94
N LEU A 144 26.13 -12.58 36.39
CA LEU A 144 24.81 -13.14 36.65
C LEU A 144 24.71 -13.41 38.16
N LYS A 145 23.92 -12.60 38.86
CA LYS A 145 23.55 -12.84 40.25
C LYS A 145 22.76 -14.15 40.29
N GLN A 146 23.40 -15.23 40.74
CA GLN A 146 22.74 -16.51 40.96
C GLN A 146 21.64 -16.32 42.00
N THR A 147 20.38 -16.30 41.55
CA THR A 147 19.24 -16.50 42.44
C THR A 147 19.25 -17.96 42.85
N THR A 148 19.91 -18.27 43.96
CA THR A 148 19.74 -19.54 44.65
C THR A 148 18.28 -19.64 45.05
N MET A 149 17.48 -20.42 44.30
CA MET A 149 16.17 -20.84 44.76
C MET A 149 16.36 -21.77 45.96
N GLN A 150 16.34 -21.17 47.14
CA GLN A 150 16.39 -21.89 48.40
C GLN A 150 15.01 -22.51 48.62
N SER A 151 14.88 -23.79 48.26
CA SER A 151 13.76 -24.65 48.63
C SER A 151 13.74 -24.81 50.16
N GLN A 152 12.93 -23.99 50.83
CA GLN A 152 12.55 -24.21 52.22
C GLN A 152 11.21 -24.94 52.25
N ALA A 153 11.26 -26.24 52.54
CA ALA A 153 10.11 -26.99 53.02
C ALA A 153 10.22 -27.09 54.55
N PRO A 154 9.27 -26.56 55.32
CA PRO A 154 9.11 -26.91 56.72
C PRO A 154 8.04 -27.99 56.90
N ALA A 155 8.48 -28.99 57.64
CA ALA A 155 7.81 -30.14 58.20
C ALA A 155 6.40 -29.93 58.77
N LEU A 156 5.61 -30.99 58.57
CA LEU A 156 4.47 -31.46 59.36
C LEU A 156 4.51 -31.08 60.84
N LEU A 157 3.41 -30.46 61.31
CA LEU A 157 2.93 -30.53 62.69
C LEU A 157 1.39 -30.41 62.67
N ALA A 158 0.72 -31.50 63.04
CA ALA A 158 -0.65 -31.45 63.56
C ALA A 158 -0.57 -31.26 65.09
N PRO A 159 -1.52 -30.53 65.68
CA PRO A 159 -2.45 -31.22 66.56
C PRO A 159 -3.92 -30.81 66.33
N GLN A 160 -4.76 -31.79 66.61
CA GLN A 160 -6.22 -31.80 66.55
C GLN A 160 -6.81 -30.84 67.58
N GLU A 161 -7.84 -30.07 67.19
CA GLU A 161 -8.74 -29.41 68.13
C GLU A 161 -10.19 -29.76 67.80
N THR A 162 -10.92 -30.03 68.87
CA THR A 162 -12.11 -30.84 68.99
C THR A 162 -13.41 -30.09 68.70
N VAL A 163 -14.26 -30.72 67.88
CA VAL A 163 -15.73 -30.89 68.02
C VAL A 163 -16.50 -29.83 68.83
N LYS A 164 -17.32 -29.05 68.11
CA LYS A 164 -18.66 -28.65 68.57
C LYS A 164 -19.67 -28.93 67.47
N VAL A 165 -20.33 -30.10 67.58
CA VAL A 165 -21.56 -30.41 66.87
C VAL A 165 -22.68 -29.63 67.55
N VAL A 166 -23.21 -28.62 66.88
CA VAL A 166 -24.50 -28.03 67.21
C VAL A 166 -25.48 -28.60 66.19
N GLU A 167 -26.30 -29.54 66.65
CA GLU A 167 -27.40 -30.11 65.88
C GLU A 167 -28.45 -29.02 65.63
N VAL A 168 -28.57 -28.60 64.38
CA VAL A 168 -29.68 -27.76 63.92
C VAL A 168 -30.76 -28.69 63.36
N PRO A 169 -32.02 -28.58 63.82
CA PRO A 169 -33.09 -29.51 63.47
C PRO A 169 -33.45 -29.45 61.98
N VAL A 170 -33.65 -30.62 61.39
CA VAL A 170 -34.02 -30.85 59.99
C VAL A 170 -35.47 -30.39 59.76
N GLU A 171 -35.63 -29.24 59.09
CA GLU A 171 -36.91 -28.86 58.48
C GLU A 171 -37.08 -29.48 57.09
N LYS A 172 -38.32 -29.91 56.83
CA LYS A 172 -38.75 -30.70 55.68
C LYS A 172 -38.84 -29.87 54.39
N ILE A 173 -38.25 -30.42 53.33
CA ILE A 173 -38.74 -30.56 51.94
C ILE A 173 -39.57 -29.40 51.36
N VAL A 174 -39.00 -28.71 50.36
CA VAL A 174 -39.70 -28.43 49.09
C VAL A 174 -38.65 -28.48 47.97
N VAL A 175 -38.57 -29.60 47.24
CA VAL A 175 -37.84 -29.65 45.97
C VAL A 175 -38.68 -28.92 44.94
N LYS A 176 -38.44 -27.61 44.83
CA LYS A 176 -38.88 -26.85 43.66
C LYS A 176 -37.95 -27.26 42.53
N GLU A 177 -38.48 -27.95 41.52
CA GLU A 177 -37.74 -28.23 40.29
C GLU A 177 -37.26 -26.89 39.72
N VAL A 178 -35.99 -26.58 39.96
CA VAL A 178 -35.32 -25.42 39.39
C VAL A 178 -35.18 -25.74 37.90
N PRO A 179 -35.73 -24.93 36.98
CA PRO A 179 -35.46 -25.14 35.57
C PRO A 179 -33.96 -25.16 35.40
N ARG A 180 -33.43 -26.26 34.84
CA ARG A 180 -32.00 -26.44 34.57
C ARG A 180 -31.54 -25.24 33.76
N VAL A 181 -30.90 -24.28 34.42
CA VAL A 181 -30.29 -23.13 33.77
C VAL A 181 -29.23 -23.74 32.86
N VAL A 182 -29.51 -23.80 31.57
CA VAL A 182 -28.50 -24.15 30.57
C VAL A 182 -27.57 -22.95 30.57
N GLU A 183 -26.53 -23.04 31.39
CA GLU A 183 -25.48 -22.04 31.46
C GLU A 183 -24.79 -22.07 30.10
N VAL A 184 -25.19 -21.14 29.23
CA VAL A 184 -24.55 -20.95 27.92
C VAL A 184 -23.17 -20.43 28.24
N GLU A 185 -22.19 -21.33 28.32
CA GLU A 185 -20.78 -20.98 28.47
C GLU A 185 -20.40 -20.10 27.27
N LYS A 186 -20.46 -18.78 27.45
CA LYS A 186 -20.15 -17.81 26.39
C LYS A 186 -18.64 -17.81 26.21
N ILE A 187 -18.16 -18.71 25.35
CA ILE A 187 -16.76 -18.73 24.94
C ILE A 187 -16.56 -17.58 23.96
N ILE A 188 -15.99 -16.49 24.46
CA ILE A 188 -15.63 -15.34 23.64
C ILE A 188 -14.35 -15.70 22.87
N PHE A 189 -14.49 -15.91 21.56
CA PHE A 189 -13.34 -16.07 20.68
C PHE A 189 -12.70 -14.71 20.38
N PRO A 190 -11.37 -14.67 20.14
CA PRO A 190 -10.70 -13.46 19.69
C PRO A 190 -11.32 -12.93 18.39
N ALA A 191 -11.44 -11.62 18.27
CA ALA A 191 -12.05 -10.95 17.12
C ALA A 191 -11.38 -11.38 15.81
N VAL A 192 -12.18 -11.80 14.83
CA VAL A 192 -11.71 -12.31 13.54
C VAL A 192 -11.47 -11.17 12.57
N ALA A 193 -10.30 -11.15 11.93
CA ALA A 193 -9.91 -10.08 11.00
C ALA A 193 -10.43 -10.28 9.56
N PHE A 194 -11.21 -9.31 9.07
CA PHE A 194 -11.75 -9.25 7.71
C PHE A 194 -11.07 -8.16 6.88
N ARG A 195 -11.20 -8.27 5.55
CA ARG A 195 -10.84 -7.16 4.64
C ARG A 195 -11.81 -6.00 4.81
N PHE A 196 -11.33 -4.78 4.53
CA PHE A 196 -12.15 -3.57 4.59
C PHE A 196 -13.40 -3.72 3.70
N ASP A 197 -14.55 -3.34 4.26
CA ASP A 197 -15.87 -3.40 3.62
C ASP A 197 -16.20 -4.73 2.92
N SER A 198 -15.65 -5.84 3.42
CA SER A 198 -15.88 -7.18 2.86
C SER A 198 -16.19 -8.21 3.94
N ALA A 199 -16.77 -9.33 3.50
CA ALA A 199 -16.95 -10.55 4.26
C ALA A 199 -15.78 -11.54 4.07
N ASP A 200 -14.76 -11.16 3.30
CA ASP A 200 -13.58 -11.97 3.04
C ASP A 200 -12.62 -11.94 4.23
N LEU A 201 -12.19 -13.12 4.66
CA LEU A 201 -11.23 -13.29 5.74
C LEU A 201 -9.81 -13.00 5.25
N THR A 202 -9.05 -12.25 6.07
CA THR A 202 -7.61 -12.10 5.90
C THR A 202 -6.88 -13.39 6.26
N GLU A 203 -5.61 -13.54 5.88
CA GLU A 203 -4.81 -14.71 6.31
C GLU A 203 -4.73 -14.83 7.83
N LEU A 204 -4.61 -13.69 8.52
CA LEU A 204 -4.68 -13.62 9.97
C LEU A 204 -6.04 -14.11 10.49
N GLY A 205 -7.14 -13.63 9.88
CA GLY A 205 -8.50 -14.06 10.22
C GLY A 205 -8.70 -15.57 10.05
N LYS A 206 -8.19 -16.16 8.96
CA LYS A 206 -8.21 -17.61 8.74
C LYS A 206 -7.45 -18.37 9.84
N GLY A 207 -6.28 -17.87 10.24
CA GLY A 207 -5.51 -18.44 11.36
C GLY A 207 -6.27 -18.39 12.69
N GLN A 208 -7.00 -17.30 12.96
CA GLN A 208 -7.84 -17.18 14.15
C GLN A 208 -9.02 -18.15 14.13
N VAL A 209 -9.68 -18.30 12.99
CA VAL A 209 -10.76 -19.29 12.81
C VAL A 209 -10.23 -20.72 12.97
N TYR A 210 -9.02 -21.01 12.49
CA TYR A 210 -8.36 -22.29 12.72
C TYR A 210 -8.13 -22.60 14.19
N LEU A 211 -7.60 -21.64 14.95
CA LEU A 211 -7.41 -21.80 16.38
C LEU A 211 -8.75 -22.00 17.11
N ALA A 212 -9.80 -21.28 16.71
CA ALA A 212 -11.14 -21.47 17.24
C ALA A 212 -11.70 -22.87 16.94
N ALA A 213 -11.53 -23.36 15.70
CA ALA A 213 -11.97 -24.69 15.31
C ALA A 213 -11.29 -25.80 16.14
N GLN A 214 -9.99 -25.68 16.42
CA GLN A 214 -9.29 -26.66 17.25
C GLN A 214 -9.86 -26.72 18.68
N ARG A 215 -10.14 -25.56 19.29
CA ARG A 215 -10.79 -25.51 20.61
C ARG A 215 -12.20 -26.09 20.59
N LEU A 216 -12.94 -25.88 19.50
CA LEU A 216 -14.29 -26.44 19.34
C LEU A 216 -14.31 -27.94 19.10
N LYS A 217 -13.21 -28.52 18.57
CA LYS A 217 -13.04 -29.97 18.47
C LYS A 217 -12.80 -30.63 19.83
N GLU A 218 -12.07 -29.96 20.72
CA GLU A 218 -11.85 -30.46 22.09
C GLU A 218 -13.16 -30.52 22.89
N LYS A 219 -14.11 -29.62 22.61
CA LYS A 219 -15.42 -29.55 23.27
C LYS A 219 -16.56 -29.88 22.30
N ALA A 220 -16.77 -31.16 22.00
CA ALA A 220 -17.77 -31.62 21.03
C ALA A 220 -19.24 -31.41 21.45
N ASP A 221 -19.51 -31.19 22.73
CA ASP A 221 -20.88 -31.05 23.25
C ASP A 221 -21.42 -29.61 23.20
N LEU A 222 -20.57 -28.64 22.83
CA LEU A 222 -20.97 -27.23 22.81
C LEU A 222 -21.67 -26.83 21.51
N THR A 223 -22.70 -26.00 21.64
CA THR A 223 -23.34 -25.28 20.53
C THR A 223 -22.78 -23.86 20.47
N VAL A 224 -22.48 -23.38 19.27
CA VAL A 224 -21.80 -22.10 19.06
C VAL A 224 -22.70 -21.14 18.29
N VAL A 225 -22.84 -19.92 18.80
CA VAL A 225 -23.47 -18.81 18.08
C VAL A 225 -22.38 -17.88 17.60
N ILE A 226 -22.38 -17.58 16.31
CA ILE A 226 -21.41 -16.72 15.63
C ILE A 226 -22.12 -15.40 15.36
N GLU A 227 -21.75 -14.37 16.11
CA GLU A 227 -22.30 -13.01 15.98
C GLU A 227 -21.37 -12.15 15.12
N GLY A 228 -21.91 -11.59 14.04
CA GLY A 228 -21.19 -10.68 13.15
C GLY A 228 -21.43 -9.23 13.53
N HIS A 229 -20.40 -8.54 14.02
CA HIS A 229 -20.49 -7.11 14.31
C HIS A 229 -19.84 -6.25 13.22
N THR A 230 -20.45 -5.10 12.98
CA THR A 230 -19.97 -4.04 12.09
C THR A 230 -19.86 -2.74 12.87
N ASP A 231 -19.19 -1.76 12.28
CA ASP A 231 -19.09 -0.42 12.82
C ASP A 231 -20.46 0.31 12.77
N THR A 232 -20.61 1.32 13.62
CA THR A 232 -21.84 2.10 13.73
C THR A 232 -21.94 3.21 12.68
N VAL A 233 -20.92 3.38 11.83
CA VAL A 233 -20.88 4.41 10.81
C VAL A 233 -21.51 3.87 9.52
N GLY A 234 -22.43 4.64 8.93
CA GLY A 234 -23.08 4.31 7.67
C GLY A 234 -24.51 3.80 7.80
N ASN A 235 -24.98 3.08 6.78
CA ASN A 235 -26.35 2.57 6.71
C ASN A 235 -26.50 1.30 7.58
N GLY A 236 -27.42 1.34 8.54
CA GLY A 236 -27.68 0.23 9.47
C GLY A 236 -28.08 -1.07 8.76
N ASP A 237 -28.92 -1.01 7.73
CA ASP A 237 -29.35 -2.20 6.97
C ASP A 237 -28.18 -2.83 6.22
N TYR A 238 -27.27 -2.00 5.70
CA TYR A 238 -26.06 -2.45 5.05
C TYR A 238 -25.14 -3.16 6.05
N ASN A 239 -24.94 -2.54 7.21
CA ASN A 239 -24.08 -3.04 8.28
C ASN A 239 -24.63 -4.34 8.89
N GLN A 240 -25.95 -4.49 9.00
CA GLN A 240 -26.58 -5.74 9.42
C GLN A 240 -26.39 -6.86 8.37
N ARG A 241 -26.60 -6.56 7.08
CA ARG A 241 -26.36 -7.54 6.02
C ARG A 241 -24.88 -7.93 5.94
N LEU A 242 -23.96 -6.99 6.17
CA LEU A 242 -22.52 -7.25 6.18
C LEU A 242 -22.11 -8.09 7.38
N GLY A 243 -22.64 -7.81 8.57
CA GLY A 243 -22.44 -8.62 9.77
C GLY A 243 -22.91 -10.06 9.56
N GLN A 244 -24.11 -10.23 9.01
CA GLN A 244 -24.66 -11.55 8.70
C GLN A 244 -23.78 -12.34 7.72
N ARG A 245 -23.33 -11.71 6.62
CA ARG A 245 -22.39 -12.34 5.67
C ARG A 245 -21.07 -12.74 6.32
N ARG A 246 -20.53 -11.91 7.22
CA ARG A 246 -19.29 -12.22 7.95
C ARG A 246 -19.44 -13.43 8.86
N ALA A 247 -20.57 -13.52 9.58
CA ALA A 247 -20.89 -14.67 10.43
C ALA A 247 -21.02 -15.95 9.59
N GLU A 248 -21.68 -15.88 8.43
CA GLU A 248 -21.82 -17.01 7.49
C GLU A 248 -20.47 -17.46 6.91
N THR A 249 -19.58 -16.52 6.55
CA THR A 249 -18.22 -16.86 6.10
C THR A 249 -17.45 -17.62 7.17
N VAL A 250 -17.47 -17.15 8.42
CA VAL A 250 -16.80 -17.81 9.54
C VAL A 250 -17.40 -19.20 9.78
N MET A 251 -18.73 -19.32 9.75
CA MET A 251 -19.42 -20.61 9.87
C MET A 251 -18.99 -21.59 8.77
N SER A 252 -18.86 -21.11 7.53
CA SER A 252 -18.41 -21.93 6.40
C SER A 252 -16.96 -22.39 6.57
N GLU A 253 -16.06 -21.53 7.04
CA GLU A 253 -14.67 -21.89 7.32
C GLU A 253 -14.55 -22.87 8.48
N LEU A 254 -15.32 -22.68 9.57
CA LEU A 254 -15.37 -23.65 10.67
C LEU A 254 -15.90 -25.01 10.20
N SER A 255 -16.89 -25.01 9.31
CA SER A 255 -17.41 -26.23 8.69
C SER A 255 -16.37 -26.92 7.81
N ALA A 256 -15.59 -26.15 7.04
CA ALA A 256 -14.49 -26.68 6.23
C ALA A 256 -13.39 -27.34 7.09
N GLN A 257 -13.27 -26.92 8.35
CA GLN A 257 -12.35 -27.53 9.31
C GLN A 257 -12.92 -28.76 10.04
N GLY A 258 -14.15 -29.17 9.73
CA GLY A 258 -14.79 -30.37 10.27
C GLY A 258 -15.69 -30.14 11.48
N ILE A 259 -16.10 -28.90 11.76
CA ILE A 259 -17.16 -28.63 12.74
C ILE A 259 -18.53 -28.84 12.06
N ASP A 260 -19.41 -29.59 12.71
CA ASP A 260 -20.75 -29.83 12.17
C ASP A 260 -21.58 -28.54 12.12
N ARG A 261 -22.24 -28.30 10.99
CA ARG A 261 -23.10 -27.12 10.79
C ARG A 261 -24.30 -27.11 11.73
N GLY A 262 -24.81 -28.28 12.13
CA GLY A 262 -25.93 -28.37 13.08
C GLY A 262 -25.60 -27.83 14.46
N ARG A 263 -24.32 -27.71 14.81
CA ARG A 263 -23.83 -27.16 16.10
C ARG A 263 -23.58 -25.66 16.06
N MET A 264 -23.78 -25.02 14.92
CA MET A 264 -23.44 -23.62 14.71
C MET A 264 -24.69 -22.85 14.27
N SER A 265 -24.81 -21.60 14.73
CA SER A 265 -25.80 -20.64 14.21
C SER A 265 -25.13 -19.31 13.94
N ALA A 266 -25.47 -18.67 12.81
CA ALA A 266 -24.97 -17.35 12.44
C ALA A 266 -26.04 -16.28 12.71
N ALA A 267 -25.65 -15.18 13.35
CA ALA A 267 -26.50 -14.04 13.68
C ALA A 267 -25.74 -12.71 13.50
N SER A 268 -26.48 -11.59 13.39
CA SER A 268 -25.94 -10.23 13.25
C SER A 268 -26.76 -9.21 14.02
#